data_AF-A0A3C0C6W6-F1
#
_entry.id   AF-A0A3C0C6W6-F1
#
_cell.length_a   1.000
_cell.length_b   1.000
_cell.length_c   1.000
_cell.angle_alpha   90.00
_cell.angle_beta   90.00
_cell.angle_gamma   90.00
#
_symmetry.space_group_name_H-M   'P 1'
#
loop_
_entity.id
_entity.type
_entity.pdbx_description
1 polymer ?
#
loop_
_entity_poly.entity_id
_entity_poly.type
_entity_poly.pdbx_seq_one_letter_code
_entity_poly.pdbx_strand_id
1 'polypeptide(L)'
;MQVKTPSGKAFEQRRVFGKEKNLIALPDLVEVQRNSYQWFFQADTDPDARSSQGLQELFDEVFPIESYDGSFALEFVRYYVDPVVMSLDEARSRDLTWSRPLRATIRLANRKTREIKEEEIYLGDFPAMTERGTFIINGTERVVVNQLARSAGVYLSAELGIPGQESFMAKLIPDRGAWIEFDLAPGEVLSVKIDNRKKIPVTMMLRAFGIQSTEELLSLFGAKEVERDLVEDEVRGMLLAEAIISGEGEGSVAIQKNKRLTKEDLEALWESGRTKIGVGDVDPAISATIERDNTSTPDAAILELFRKLRPNEPARMENAREYINSIFFDPRRYNLGRVGRYKINRRLSLDIPSTERLLTVED
;
A
#
# COMPACT_ATOMS: atom_id res chain seq x y z
N MET A 1 -1.40 15.22 -49.99
CA MET A 1 -2.55 16.14 -50.08
C MET A 1 -2.01 17.55 -50.25
N GLN A 2 -2.23 18.19 -51.40
CA GLN A 2 -1.79 19.56 -51.65
C GLN A 2 -2.62 20.52 -50.80
N VAL A 3 -1.98 21.19 -49.85
CA VAL A 3 -2.61 22.22 -49.01
C VAL A 3 -2.74 23.48 -49.85
N LYS A 4 -3.97 23.93 -50.11
CA LYS A 4 -4.24 25.23 -50.73
C LYS A 4 -3.79 26.33 -49.77
N THR A 5 -2.85 27.15 -50.20
CA THR A 5 -2.40 28.35 -49.49
C THR A 5 -3.50 29.42 -49.57
N PRO A 6 -3.97 30.00 -48.45
CA PRO A 6 -4.92 31.11 -48.51
C PRO A 6 -4.20 32.39 -48.92
N SER A 7 -4.73 33.09 -49.92
CA SER A 7 -4.25 34.43 -50.32
C SER A 7 -4.81 35.48 -49.37
N GLY A 8 -3.95 36.13 -48.58
CA GLY A 8 -4.34 37.29 -47.76
C GLY A 8 -3.22 37.75 -46.84
N LYS A 9 -2.71 38.98 -47.09
CA LYS A 9 -1.65 39.73 -46.38
C LYS A 9 -0.30 39.00 -46.22
N ALA A 10 0.76 39.60 -46.76
CA ALA A 10 2.13 39.14 -46.53
C ALA A 10 2.40 39.07 -45.01
N PHE A 11 2.57 37.86 -44.48
CA PHE A 11 2.95 37.65 -43.09
C PHE A 11 4.30 38.33 -42.86
N GLU A 12 4.34 39.34 -41.99
CA GLU A 12 5.60 39.96 -41.57
C GLU A 12 6.52 38.88 -40.96
N GLN A 13 7.71 38.71 -41.53
CA GLN A 13 8.72 37.84 -40.95
C GLN A 13 9.22 38.46 -39.64
N ARG A 14 8.89 37.82 -38.51
CA ARG A 14 9.44 38.15 -37.20
C ARG A 14 10.97 38.00 -37.24
N ARG A 15 11.70 39.11 -37.07
CA ARG A 15 13.17 39.08 -36.92
C ARG A 15 13.53 38.52 -35.55
N VAL A 16 14.37 37.49 -35.53
CA VAL A 16 14.90 36.87 -34.31
C VAL A 16 16.39 37.20 -34.22
N PHE A 17 16.81 37.86 -33.14
CA PHE A 17 18.20 38.32 -32.93
C PHE A 17 19.04 37.38 -32.05
N GLY A 18 18.39 36.35 -31.47
CA GLY A 18 19.06 35.32 -30.68
C GLY A 18 20.00 34.48 -31.55
N LYS A 19 21.19 34.20 -31.05
CA LYS A 19 22.17 33.34 -31.73
C LYS A 19 21.81 31.86 -31.64
N GLU A 20 21.10 31.47 -30.58
CA GLU A 20 20.67 30.11 -30.33
C GLU A 20 19.51 29.72 -31.27
N LYS A 21 19.63 28.54 -31.88
CA LYS A 21 18.58 27.96 -32.72
C LYS A 21 17.85 26.90 -31.92
N ASN A 22 16.52 26.89 -32.00
CA ASN A 22 15.73 25.80 -31.43
C ASN A 22 16.09 24.49 -32.13
N LEU A 23 16.77 23.59 -31.41
CA LEU A 23 17.16 22.27 -31.92
C LEU A 23 15.98 21.29 -31.95
N ILE A 24 14.94 21.57 -31.16
CA ILE A 24 13.74 20.75 -31.03
C ILE A 24 12.53 21.65 -31.29
N ALA A 25 11.52 21.13 -31.99
CA ALA A 25 10.25 21.83 -32.20
C ALA A 25 9.53 22.03 -30.87
N LEU A 26 8.73 23.10 -30.76
CA LEU A 26 7.90 23.30 -29.57
C LEU A 26 6.92 22.11 -29.46
N PRO A 27 6.86 21.40 -28.33
CA PRO A 27 5.93 20.30 -28.15
C PRO A 27 4.49 20.83 -28.08
N ASP A 28 3.53 19.92 -28.24
CA ASP A 28 2.13 20.27 -28.03
C ASP A 28 1.89 20.49 -26.52
N LEU A 29 1.58 21.73 -26.16
CA LEU A 29 1.45 22.18 -24.77
C LEU A 29 0.23 21.59 -24.05
N VAL A 30 -0.70 20.96 -24.79
CA VAL A 30 -1.93 20.34 -24.24
C VAL A 30 -1.87 18.81 -24.36
N GLU A 31 -0.79 18.26 -24.91
CA GLU A 31 -0.60 16.83 -25.11
C GLU A 31 -0.83 16.02 -23.84
N VAL A 32 -0.29 16.47 -22.70
CA VAL A 32 -0.42 15.77 -21.42
C VAL A 32 -1.89 15.52 -21.04
N GLN A 33 -2.76 16.51 -21.25
CA GLN A 33 -4.19 16.39 -20.92
C GLN A 33 -4.89 15.38 -21.83
N ARG A 34 -4.65 15.47 -23.14
CA ARG A 34 -5.27 14.58 -24.12
C ARG A 34 -4.78 13.15 -23.99
N ASN A 35 -3.48 12.95 -23.82
CA ASN A 35 -2.89 11.63 -23.66
C ASN A 35 -3.40 10.96 -22.38
N SER A 36 -3.49 11.72 -21.26
CA SER A 36 -4.04 11.20 -19.99
C SER A 36 -5.50 10.78 -20.14
N TYR A 37 -6.34 11.59 -20.81
CA TYR A 37 -7.75 11.26 -21.04
C TYR A 37 -7.93 10.07 -21.98
N GLN A 38 -7.16 9.98 -23.06
CA GLN A 38 -7.18 8.84 -23.98
C GLN A 38 -6.70 7.56 -23.29
N TRP A 39 -5.64 7.65 -22.49
CA TRP A 39 -5.15 6.56 -21.65
C TRP A 39 -6.22 6.03 -20.69
N PHE A 40 -6.95 6.95 -20.04
CA PHE A 40 -8.03 6.61 -19.11
C PHE A 40 -9.24 5.99 -19.81
N PHE A 41 -9.75 6.63 -20.86
CA PHE A 41 -11.07 6.32 -21.41
C PHE A 41 -11.03 5.28 -22.54
N GLN A 42 -9.92 5.20 -23.29
CA GLN A 42 -9.70 4.30 -24.43
C GLN A 42 -10.90 4.22 -25.40
N ALA A 43 -11.60 5.35 -25.59
CA ALA A 43 -12.88 5.41 -26.29
C ALA A 43 -12.77 5.10 -27.79
N ASP A 44 -11.61 5.38 -28.38
CA ASP A 44 -11.35 5.17 -29.81
C ASP A 44 -10.68 3.81 -30.10
N THR A 45 -10.55 2.96 -29.08
CA THR A 45 -10.04 1.59 -29.19
C THR A 45 -11.19 0.60 -29.14
N ASP A 46 -11.13 -0.41 -30.00
CA ASP A 46 -12.11 -1.51 -30.00
C ASP A 46 -12.19 -2.15 -28.60
N PRO A 47 -13.39 -2.41 -28.07
CA PRO A 47 -13.55 -2.96 -26.72
C PRO A 47 -12.75 -4.24 -26.45
N ASP A 48 -12.58 -5.11 -27.46
CA ASP A 48 -11.85 -6.38 -27.31
C ASP A 48 -10.33 -6.23 -27.46
N ALA A 49 -9.86 -5.08 -27.94
CA ALA A 49 -8.45 -4.76 -28.14
C ALA A 49 -7.89 -3.77 -27.10
N ARG A 50 -8.68 -3.38 -26.09
CA ARG A 50 -8.22 -2.44 -25.06
C ARG A 50 -7.14 -3.04 -24.19
N SER A 51 -6.15 -2.21 -23.88
CA SER A 51 -5.14 -2.55 -22.89
C SER A 51 -5.72 -2.43 -21.48
N SER A 52 -5.29 -3.28 -20.54
CA SER A 52 -5.69 -3.19 -19.13
C SER A 52 -5.03 -1.97 -18.48
N GLN A 53 -5.67 -0.82 -18.65
CA GLN A 53 -5.30 0.49 -18.08
C GLN A 53 -6.55 1.38 -18.00
N GLY A 54 -6.50 2.45 -17.20
CA GLY A 54 -7.63 3.38 -17.09
C GLY A 54 -8.90 2.70 -16.61
N LEU A 55 -10.02 2.91 -17.32
CA LEU A 55 -11.29 2.26 -17.01
C LEU A 55 -11.24 0.73 -17.15
N GLN A 56 -10.50 0.19 -18.12
CA GLN A 56 -10.41 -1.25 -18.34
C GLN A 56 -9.80 -1.94 -17.10
N GLU A 57 -8.67 -1.42 -16.62
CA GLU A 57 -8.03 -1.94 -15.40
C GLU A 57 -8.94 -1.83 -14.17
N LEU A 58 -9.73 -0.76 -14.07
CA LEU A 58 -10.68 -0.60 -12.96
C LEU A 58 -11.80 -1.65 -13.01
N PHE A 59 -12.34 -1.95 -14.19
CA PHE A 59 -13.32 -3.02 -14.35
C PHE A 59 -12.72 -4.40 -14.04
N ASP A 60 -11.52 -4.68 -14.54
CA ASP A 60 -10.79 -5.92 -14.28
C ASP A 60 -10.46 -6.08 -12.78
N GLU A 61 -10.27 -4.99 -12.03
CA GLU A 61 -10.02 -5.01 -10.59
C GLU A 61 -11.28 -5.24 -9.75
N VAL A 62 -12.40 -4.62 -10.14
CA VAL A 62 -13.65 -4.69 -9.36
C VAL A 62 -14.39 -6.00 -9.60
N PHE A 63 -14.36 -6.51 -10.82
CA PHE A 63 -15.05 -7.74 -11.22
C PHE A 63 -14.12 -8.96 -11.14
N PRO A 64 -14.62 -10.14 -10.78
CA PRO A 64 -16.04 -10.46 -10.54
C PRO A 64 -16.55 -9.99 -9.18
N ILE A 65 -17.83 -9.61 -9.14
CA ILE A 65 -18.54 -9.32 -7.89
C ILE A 65 -19.38 -10.54 -7.52
N GLU A 66 -19.04 -11.21 -6.42
CA GLU A 66 -19.72 -12.42 -5.96
C GLU A 66 -20.73 -12.11 -4.85
N SER A 67 -21.82 -12.89 -4.80
CA SER A 67 -22.75 -12.88 -3.68
C SER A 67 -22.11 -13.48 -2.43
N TYR A 68 -22.62 -13.13 -1.25
CA TYR A 68 -22.10 -13.63 0.03
C TYR A 68 -22.08 -15.17 0.12
N ASP A 69 -23.09 -15.83 -0.46
CA ASP A 69 -23.19 -17.29 -0.51
C ASP A 69 -22.48 -17.92 -1.72
N GLY A 70 -21.80 -17.11 -2.53
CA GLY A 70 -21.10 -17.52 -3.75
C GLY A 70 -22.02 -18.07 -4.85
N SER A 71 -23.34 -17.91 -4.73
CA SER A 71 -24.29 -18.46 -5.70
C SER A 71 -24.40 -17.67 -6.99
N PHE A 72 -24.15 -16.37 -6.93
CA PHE A 72 -24.15 -15.48 -8.08
C PHE A 72 -22.80 -14.80 -8.22
N ALA A 73 -22.34 -14.65 -9.46
CA ALA A 73 -21.19 -13.83 -9.81
C ALA A 73 -21.58 -12.89 -10.95
N LEU A 74 -21.31 -11.60 -10.77
CA LEU A 74 -21.31 -10.63 -11.87
C LEU A 74 -19.91 -10.58 -12.45
N GLU A 75 -19.80 -10.82 -13.75
CA GLU A 75 -18.55 -10.76 -14.51
C GLU A 75 -18.61 -9.58 -15.49
N PHE A 76 -17.52 -8.87 -15.62
CA PHE A 76 -17.37 -7.83 -16.61
C PHE A 76 -16.91 -8.45 -17.94
N VAL A 77 -17.58 -8.10 -19.05
CA VAL A 77 -17.22 -8.57 -20.39
C VAL A 77 -16.48 -7.50 -21.16
N ARG A 78 -17.08 -6.31 -21.30
CA ARG A 78 -16.56 -5.18 -22.07
C ARG A 78 -17.35 -3.90 -21.78
N TYR A 79 -16.79 -2.74 -22.11
CA TYR A 79 -17.50 -1.46 -22.05
C TYR A 79 -17.57 -0.77 -23.41
N TYR A 80 -18.56 0.09 -23.59
CA TYR A 80 -18.78 0.91 -24.78
C TYR A 80 -18.87 2.37 -24.39
N VAL A 81 -18.24 3.20 -25.20
CA VAL A 81 -18.32 4.65 -25.06
C VAL A 81 -19.04 5.20 -26.27
N ASP A 82 -20.29 5.60 -26.07
CA ASP A 82 -21.09 6.15 -27.14
C ASP A 82 -20.56 7.50 -27.61
N PRO A 83 -20.80 7.87 -28.88
CA PRO A 83 -20.49 9.21 -29.35
C PRO A 83 -21.31 10.26 -28.59
N VAL A 84 -20.80 11.50 -28.55
CA VAL A 84 -21.56 12.60 -27.96
C VAL A 84 -22.77 12.90 -28.84
N VAL A 85 -23.96 12.98 -28.23
CA VAL A 85 -25.22 13.25 -28.95
C VAL A 85 -25.35 14.74 -29.31
N MET A 86 -24.73 15.62 -28.52
CA MET A 86 -24.89 17.08 -28.62
C MET A 86 -23.62 17.81 -29.08
N SER A 87 -23.79 19.00 -29.65
CA SER A 87 -22.66 19.85 -30.02
C SER A 87 -22.08 20.63 -28.82
N LEU A 88 -20.84 21.13 -28.95
CA LEU A 88 -20.20 21.97 -27.93
C LEU A 88 -20.96 23.28 -27.67
N ASP A 89 -21.45 23.92 -28.73
CA ASP A 89 -22.16 25.20 -28.62
C ASP A 89 -23.55 25.02 -28.02
N GLU A 90 -24.19 23.89 -28.28
CA GLU A 90 -25.44 23.51 -27.62
C GLU A 90 -25.23 23.27 -26.12
N ALA A 91 -24.16 22.56 -25.74
CA ALA A 91 -23.85 22.33 -24.32
C ALA A 91 -23.61 23.66 -23.58
N ARG A 92 -22.91 24.62 -24.22
CA ARG A 92 -22.67 25.97 -23.67
C ARG A 92 -23.95 26.80 -23.54
N SER A 93 -24.76 26.87 -24.59
CA SER A 93 -25.94 27.74 -24.62
C SER A 93 -27.09 27.24 -23.74
N ARG A 94 -27.13 25.95 -23.43
CA ARG A 94 -28.18 25.32 -22.61
C ARG A 94 -27.73 25.01 -21.18
N ASP A 95 -26.55 25.45 -20.76
CA ASP A 95 -25.97 25.16 -19.45
C ASP A 95 -25.86 23.65 -19.14
N LEU A 96 -25.56 22.84 -20.15
CA LEU A 96 -25.44 21.37 -20.05
C LEU A 96 -23.98 20.92 -19.99
N THR A 97 -23.76 19.70 -19.51
CA THR A 97 -22.43 19.06 -19.49
C THR A 97 -22.22 18.25 -20.78
N TRP A 98 -21.15 18.56 -21.51
CA TRP A 98 -20.79 17.85 -22.74
C TRP A 98 -20.16 16.51 -22.37
N SER A 99 -20.87 15.41 -22.63
CA SER A 99 -20.56 14.09 -22.09
C SER A 99 -20.86 12.95 -23.06
N ARG A 100 -20.23 11.79 -22.83
CA ARG A 100 -20.42 10.55 -23.57
C ARG A 100 -21.08 9.51 -22.66
N PRO A 101 -22.18 8.86 -23.09
CA PRO A 101 -22.75 7.74 -22.37
C PRO A 101 -21.76 6.57 -22.30
N LEU A 102 -21.57 6.04 -21.10
CA LEU A 102 -20.80 4.81 -20.86
C LEU A 102 -21.77 3.65 -20.63
N ARG A 103 -21.56 2.55 -21.35
CA ARG A 103 -22.29 1.30 -21.14
C ARG A 103 -21.32 0.16 -20.91
N ALA A 104 -21.76 -0.89 -20.22
CA ALA A 104 -20.98 -2.10 -20.07
C ALA A 104 -21.84 -3.34 -20.25
N THR A 105 -21.29 -4.35 -20.92
CA THR A 105 -21.87 -5.69 -20.96
C THR A 105 -21.43 -6.41 -19.70
N ILE A 106 -22.40 -6.72 -18.83
CA ILE A 106 -22.19 -7.47 -17.60
C ILE A 106 -22.86 -8.83 -17.75
N ARG A 107 -22.16 -9.87 -17.31
CA ARG A 107 -22.64 -11.25 -17.30
C ARG A 107 -22.99 -11.64 -15.87
N LEU A 108 -24.23 -12.03 -15.62
CA LEU A 108 -24.65 -12.68 -14.39
C LEU A 108 -24.55 -14.20 -14.55
N ALA A 109 -23.64 -14.83 -13.81
CA ALA A 109 -23.47 -16.27 -13.73
C ALA A 109 -24.10 -16.81 -12.44
N ASN A 110 -25.13 -17.65 -12.58
CA ASN A 110 -25.69 -18.40 -11.46
C ASN A 110 -24.95 -19.74 -11.33
N ARG A 111 -24.13 -19.88 -10.28
CA ARG A 111 -23.31 -21.08 -10.05
C ARG A 111 -24.14 -22.31 -9.65
N LYS A 112 -25.35 -22.12 -9.11
CA LYS A 112 -26.26 -23.21 -8.71
C LYS A 112 -26.98 -23.82 -9.91
N THR A 113 -27.54 -22.98 -10.78
CA THR A 113 -28.31 -23.45 -11.95
C THR A 113 -27.48 -23.58 -13.22
N ARG A 114 -26.24 -23.05 -13.24
CA ARG A 114 -25.39 -22.87 -14.42
C ARG A 114 -26.01 -22.01 -15.51
N GLU A 115 -26.99 -21.18 -15.15
CA GLU A 115 -27.61 -20.21 -16.04
C GLU A 115 -26.70 -18.97 -16.14
N ILE A 116 -26.52 -18.49 -17.37
CA ILE A 116 -25.74 -17.29 -17.67
C ILE A 116 -26.64 -16.31 -18.40
N LYS A 117 -26.70 -15.07 -17.91
CA LYS A 117 -27.40 -13.96 -18.59
C LYS A 117 -26.44 -12.82 -18.82
N GLU A 118 -26.41 -12.31 -20.04
CA GLU A 118 -25.62 -11.13 -20.39
C GLU A 118 -26.57 -9.97 -20.69
N GLU A 119 -26.26 -8.81 -20.13
CA GLU A 119 -27.04 -7.60 -20.35
C GLU A 119 -26.12 -6.40 -20.53
N GLU A 120 -26.50 -5.49 -21.42
CA GLU A 120 -25.83 -4.20 -21.59
C GLU A 120 -26.48 -3.17 -20.66
N ILE A 121 -25.68 -2.64 -19.74
CA ILE A 121 -26.13 -1.74 -18.69
C ILE A 121 -25.53 -0.36 -18.93
N TYR A 122 -26.36 0.68 -18.82
CA TYR A 122 -25.92 2.07 -18.80
C TYR A 122 -25.30 2.43 -17.44
N LEU A 123 -24.05 2.89 -17.45
CA LEU A 123 -23.28 3.21 -16.24
C LEU A 123 -23.25 4.71 -15.90
N GLY A 124 -23.75 5.56 -16.81
CA GLY A 124 -23.75 7.01 -16.64
C GLY A 124 -23.03 7.76 -17.75
N ASP A 125 -23.13 9.09 -17.69
CA ASP A 125 -22.51 10.00 -18.64
C ASP A 125 -21.16 10.47 -18.10
N PHE A 126 -20.12 10.33 -18.90
CA PHE A 126 -18.78 10.79 -18.56
C PHE A 126 -18.43 12.05 -19.35
N PRO A 127 -17.91 13.13 -18.70
CA PRO A 127 -17.51 14.34 -19.40
C PRO A 127 -16.53 14.06 -20.55
N ALA A 128 -16.82 14.64 -21.70
CA ALA A 128 -16.03 14.52 -22.91
C ALA A 128 -14.98 15.63 -22.98
N MET A 129 -13.73 15.26 -23.29
CA MET A 129 -12.64 16.23 -23.45
C MET A 129 -12.70 16.87 -24.84
N THR A 130 -12.61 18.20 -24.90
CA THR A 130 -12.51 18.94 -26.17
C THR A 130 -11.10 18.81 -26.77
N GLU A 131 -10.95 19.19 -28.04
CA GLU A 131 -9.62 19.23 -28.70
C GLU A 131 -8.60 20.12 -27.98
N ARG A 132 -9.07 21.07 -27.15
CA ARG A 132 -8.25 21.99 -26.36
C ARG A 132 -7.87 21.45 -24.98
N GLY A 133 -8.18 20.19 -24.67
CA GLY A 133 -7.89 19.59 -23.37
C GLY A 133 -8.77 20.13 -22.24
N THR A 134 -9.95 20.66 -22.56
CA THR A 134 -10.91 21.23 -21.61
C THR A 134 -12.18 20.40 -21.56
N PHE A 135 -13.08 20.71 -20.62
CA PHE A 135 -14.39 20.08 -20.47
C PHE A 135 -15.48 21.14 -20.39
N ILE A 136 -16.66 20.88 -20.95
CA ILE A 136 -17.84 21.74 -20.73
C ILE A 136 -18.67 21.12 -19.62
N ILE A 137 -18.70 21.77 -18.46
CA ILE A 137 -19.46 21.34 -17.28
C ILE A 137 -20.48 22.42 -16.95
N ASN A 138 -21.77 22.07 -17.06
CA ASN A 138 -22.90 22.99 -16.88
C ASN A 138 -22.71 24.29 -17.67
N GLY A 139 -22.52 24.17 -18.99
CA GLY A 139 -22.28 25.28 -19.92
C GLY A 139 -20.92 25.97 -19.82
N THR A 140 -20.17 25.74 -18.74
CA THR A 140 -18.91 26.43 -18.46
C THR A 140 -17.71 25.58 -18.84
N GLU A 141 -16.73 26.18 -19.51
CA GLU A 141 -15.48 25.50 -19.85
C GLU A 141 -14.54 25.42 -18.64
N ARG A 142 -14.09 24.20 -18.32
CA ARG A 142 -13.25 23.87 -17.17
C ARG A 142 -12.02 23.08 -17.60
N VAL A 143 -10.98 23.17 -16.79
CA VAL A 143 -9.72 22.42 -16.97
C VAL A 143 -9.44 21.62 -15.72
N VAL A 144 -8.98 20.38 -15.90
CA VAL A 144 -8.47 19.56 -14.80
C VAL A 144 -6.97 19.85 -14.67
N VAL A 145 -6.55 20.39 -13.53
CA VAL A 145 -5.14 20.72 -13.29
C VAL A 145 -4.40 19.48 -12.80
N ASN A 146 -3.20 19.25 -13.34
CA ASN A 146 -2.32 18.17 -12.87
C ASN A 146 -1.96 18.37 -11.41
N GLN A 147 -2.17 17.33 -10.60
CA GLN A 147 -1.77 17.34 -9.20
C GLN A 147 -0.41 16.65 -9.03
N LEU A 148 0.43 17.23 -8.16
CA LEU A 148 1.65 16.58 -7.72
C LEU A 148 1.42 16.02 -6.32
N ALA A 149 1.29 14.70 -6.22
CA ALA A 149 1.14 13.98 -4.97
C ALA A 149 2.32 13.04 -4.75
N ARG A 150 2.52 12.61 -3.49
CA ARG A 150 3.46 11.54 -3.19
C ARG A 150 2.92 10.26 -3.81
N SER A 151 3.75 9.59 -4.60
CA SER A 151 3.40 8.29 -5.18
C SER A 151 3.41 7.20 -4.11
N ALA A 152 2.60 6.16 -4.32
CA ALA A 152 2.64 4.97 -3.47
C ALA A 152 4.07 4.40 -3.36
N GLY A 153 4.36 3.71 -2.26
CA GLY A 153 5.61 3.01 -1.97
C GLY A 153 6.20 3.36 -0.61
N VAL A 154 7.48 3.03 -0.43
CA VAL A 154 8.20 3.21 0.84
C VAL A 154 9.07 4.47 0.85
N TYR A 155 9.03 5.20 1.96
CA TYR A 155 9.78 6.41 2.22
C TYR A 155 10.56 6.24 3.52
N LEU A 156 11.87 6.48 3.46
CA LEU A 156 12.75 6.43 4.61
C LEU A 156 13.20 7.84 4.93
N SER A 157 13.09 8.24 6.19
CA SER A 157 13.54 9.52 6.71
C SER A 157 14.31 9.33 7.99
N ALA A 158 15.34 10.14 8.20
CA ALA A 158 16.10 10.21 9.43
C ALA A 158 16.07 11.65 9.92
N GLU A 159 15.67 11.87 11.17
CA GLU A 159 15.84 13.15 11.85
C GLU A 159 17.13 13.09 12.65
N LEU A 160 18.19 13.61 12.02
CA LEU A 160 19.51 13.69 12.62
C LEU A 160 19.53 14.91 13.56
N GLY A 161 18.97 14.72 14.74
CA GLY A 161 18.97 15.71 15.82
C GLY A 161 20.33 15.80 16.51
N ILE A 162 20.32 15.78 17.84
CA ILE A 162 21.54 15.73 18.65
C ILE A 162 22.19 14.34 18.43
N PRO A 163 23.53 14.23 18.29
CA PRO A 163 24.21 12.93 18.23
C PRO A 163 23.78 12.02 19.39
N GLY A 164 23.26 10.83 19.06
CA GLY A 164 22.67 9.90 20.04
C GLY A 164 21.15 10.05 20.27
N GLN A 165 20.49 11.03 19.63
CA GLN A 165 19.04 11.23 19.61
C GLN A 165 18.47 11.20 18.18
N GLU A 166 19.10 10.44 17.29
CA GLU A 166 18.67 10.27 15.90
C GLU A 166 17.41 9.40 15.83
N SER A 167 16.32 9.93 15.27
CA SER A 167 15.11 9.13 15.04
C SER A 167 15.05 8.70 13.58
N PHE A 168 14.70 7.43 13.36
CA PHE A 168 14.51 6.85 12.05
C PHE A 168 13.03 6.54 11.85
N MET A 169 12.51 6.87 10.68
CA MET A 169 11.12 6.67 10.32
C MET A 169 11.02 6.06 8.93
N ALA A 170 10.16 5.06 8.79
CA ALA A 170 9.80 4.50 7.51
C ALA A 170 8.28 4.64 7.31
N LYS A 171 7.86 5.18 6.16
CA LYS A 171 6.44 5.29 5.80
C LYS A 171 6.16 4.45 4.58
N LEU A 172 5.16 3.60 4.68
CA LEU A 172 4.61 2.83 3.60
C LEU A 172 3.25 3.42 3.23
N ILE A 173 3.20 3.99 2.02
CA ILE A 173 2.03 4.67 1.49
C ILE A 173 1.46 3.77 0.38
N PRO A 174 0.28 3.15 0.56
CA PRO A 174 -0.37 2.43 -0.52
C PRO A 174 -1.00 3.40 -1.52
N ASP A 175 -1.36 2.89 -2.70
CA ASP A 175 -2.21 3.62 -3.66
C ASP A 175 -3.64 3.74 -3.11
N ARG A 176 -4.11 2.69 -2.44
CA ARG A 176 -5.38 2.64 -1.72
C ARG A 176 -5.23 1.80 -0.46
N GLY A 177 -5.73 2.29 0.67
CA GLY A 177 -5.73 1.56 1.94
C GLY A 177 -5.04 2.31 3.07
N ALA A 178 -4.77 1.59 4.17
CA ALA A 178 -4.21 2.17 5.38
C ALA A 178 -2.70 2.43 5.26
N TRP A 179 -2.25 3.59 5.73
CA TRP A 179 -0.82 3.89 5.79
C TRP A 179 -0.17 3.16 6.95
N ILE A 180 1.08 2.72 6.76
CA ILE A 180 1.88 2.10 7.82
C ILE A 180 3.10 2.98 8.06
N GLU A 181 3.30 3.42 9.30
CA GLU A 181 4.42 4.26 9.69
C GLU A 181 5.21 3.58 10.80
N PHE A 182 6.46 3.26 10.52
CA PHE A 182 7.44 2.76 11.47
C PHE A 182 8.25 3.90 12.06
N ASP A 183 8.52 3.81 13.34
CA ASP A 183 9.21 4.83 14.12
C ASP A 183 10.18 4.14 15.08
N LEU A 184 11.44 4.56 15.02
CA LEU A 184 12.53 4.09 15.87
C LEU A 184 13.29 5.29 16.42
N ALA A 185 13.08 5.60 17.69
CA ALA A 185 13.88 6.58 18.41
C ALA A 185 14.96 5.87 19.27
N PRO A 186 16.06 6.55 19.62
CA PRO A 186 17.17 5.90 20.34
C PRO A 186 16.74 5.46 21.73
N GLY A 187 17.00 4.18 22.04
CA GLY A 187 16.57 3.57 23.29
C GLY A 187 15.05 3.32 23.40
N GLU A 188 14.28 3.65 22.36
CA GLU A 188 12.86 3.31 22.28
C GLU A 188 12.64 1.97 21.55
N VAL A 189 11.42 1.49 21.69
CA VAL A 189 10.88 0.29 21.05
C VAL A 189 10.55 0.59 19.60
N LEU A 190 10.91 -0.33 18.68
CA LEU A 190 10.50 -0.24 17.29
C LEU A 190 8.97 -0.33 17.20
N SER A 191 8.37 0.80 16.83
CA SER A 191 6.93 1.00 16.89
C SER A 191 6.34 1.19 15.50
N VAL A 192 5.09 0.78 15.32
CA VAL A 192 4.31 1.03 14.12
C VAL A 192 3.02 1.77 14.45
N LYS A 193 2.59 2.63 13.54
CA LYS A 193 1.29 3.30 13.52
C LYS A 193 0.59 2.94 12.22
N ILE A 194 -0.67 2.53 12.33
CA ILE A 194 -1.53 2.25 11.19
C ILE A 194 -2.55 3.38 11.11
N ASP A 195 -2.66 4.04 9.94
CA ASP A 195 -3.61 5.14 9.69
C ASP A 195 -3.59 6.25 10.77
N ASN A 196 -2.38 6.65 11.18
CA ASN A 196 -2.12 7.65 12.22
C ASN A 196 -2.79 7.35 13.59
N ARG A 197 -3.00 6.07 13.91
CA ARG A 197 -3.46 5.60 15.22
C ARG A 197 -2.32 5.51 16.24
N LYS A 198 -2.64 4.99 17.43
CA LYS A 198 -1.66 4.82 18.54
C LYS A 198 -0.49 3.92 18.11
N LYS A 199 0.70 4.22 18.61
CA LYS A 199 1.90 3.37 18.45
C LYS A 199 1.64 1.99 19.06
N ILE A 200 2.02 0.95 18.33
CA ILE A 200 2.04 -0.44 18.77
C ILE A 200 3.43 -1.05 18.47
N PRO A 201 3.89 -2.07 19.21
CA PRO A 201 5.13 -2.77 18.87
C PRO A 201 5.05 -3.39 17.47
N VAL A 202 6.13 -3.31 16.68
CA VAL A 202 6.19 -3.94 15.34
C VAL A 202 5.97 -5.45 15.40
N THR A 203 6.48 -6.10 16.45
CA THR A 203 6.33 -7.55 16.62
C THR A 203 4.88 -7.99 16.73
N MET A 204 4.02 -7.18 17.35
CA MET A 204 2.58 -7.43 17.45
C MET A 204 1.92 -7.39 16.05
N MET A 205 2.31 -6.43 15.20
CA MET A 205 1.80 -6.36 13.83
C MET A 205 2.25 -7.57 13.02
N LEU A 206 3.52 -7.94 13.11
CA LEU A 206 4.06 -9.09 12.38
C LEU A 206 3.42 -10.42 12.79
N ARG A 207 3.15 -10.61 14.10
CA ARG A 207 2.35 -11.75 14.58
C ARG A 207 0.94 -11.75 14.02
N ALA A 208 0.28 -10.60 13.98
CA ALA A 208 -1.04 -10.47 13.39
C ALA A 208 -1.05 -10.75 11.87
N PHE A 209 0.09 -10.60 11.19
CA PHE A 209 0.26 -10.87 9.76
C PHE A 209 0.59 -12.34 9.47
N GLY A 210 0.84 -13.16 10.49
CA GLY A 210 0.94 -14.61 10.34
C GLY A 210 2.17 -15.27 10.98
N ILE A 211 3.09 -14.49 11.55
CA ILE A 211 4.26 -15.05 12.24
C ILE A 211 3.82 -15.80 13.50
N GLN A 212 4.15 -17.08 13.57
CA GLN A 212 3.64 -17.98 14.60
C GLN A 212 4.46 -17.92 15.89
N SER A 213 5.79 -17.82 15.77
CA SER A 213 6.72 -18.00 16.89
C SER A 213 7.66 -16.81 17.06
N THR A 214 8.17 -16.64 18.28
CA THR A 214 9.19 -15.61 18.57
C THR A 214 10.51 -15.96 17.88
N GLU A 215 10.81 -17.25 17.73
CA GLU A 215 11.99 -17.76 17.02
C GLU A 215 11.97 -17.37 15.55
N GLU A 216 10.82 -17.55 14.89
CA GLU A 216 10.62 -17.12 13.49
C GLU A 216 10.78 -15.60 13.36
N LEU A 217 10.20 -14.84 14.29
CA LEU A 217 10.35 -13.39 14.32
C LEU A 217 11.83 -12.97 14.46
N LEU A 218 12.55 -13.56 15.41
CA LEU A 218 13.96 -13.29 15.63
C LEU A 218 14.81 -13.64 14.41
N SER A 219 14.51 -14.77 13.76
CA SER A 219 15.18 -15.19 12.53
C SER A 219 15.00 -14.17 11.39
N LEU A 220 13.82 -13.53 11.27
CA LEU A 220 13.58 -12.51 10.23
C LEU A 220 14.42 -11.25 10.46
N PHE A 221 14.70 -10.91 11.72
CA PHE A 221 15.63 -9.82 12.07
C PHE A 221 17.10 -10.26 12.08
N GLY A 222 17.40 -11.47 11.59
CA GLY A 222 18.76 -11.98 11.46
C GLY A 222 19.41 -12.39 12.78
N ALA A 223 18.62 -12.69 13.81
CA ALA A 223 19.13 -13.08 15.11
C ALA A 223 19.96 -14.37 15.03
N LYS A 224 21.12 -14.38 15.70
CA LYS A 224 21.97 -15.57 15.82
C LYS A 224 22.11 -15.96 17.27
N GLU A 225 22.02 -17.25 17.57
CA GLU A 225 22.31 -17.74 18.89
C GLU A 225 23.83 -17.84 19.07
N VAL A 226 24.35 -17.15 20.09
CA VAL A 226 25.78 -17.09 20.39
C VAL A 226 25.97 -17.39 21.87
N GLU A 227 26.94 -18.24 22.20
CA GLU A 227 27.37 -18.41 23.58
C GLU A 227 28.26 -17.24 23.99
N ARG A 228 27.93 -16.60 25.12
CA ARG A 228 28.71 -15.51 25.72
C ARG A 228 29.07 -15.87 27.16
N ASP A 229 30.22 -15.36 27.60
CA ASP A 229 30.59 -15.39 29.01
C ASP A 229 29.67 -14.46 29.80
N LEU A 230 29.36 -14.81 31.05
CA LEU A 230 28.42 -14.07 31.89
C LEU A 230 29.05 -12.79 32.47
N VAL A 231 29.40 -11.86 31.58
CA VAL A 231 29.97 -10.54 31.89
C VAL A 231 28.87 -9.49 31.74
N GLU A 232 28.54 -8.75 32.81
CA GLU A 232 27.38 -7.83 32.84
C GLU A 232 27.33 -6.91 31.61
N ASP A 233 28.45 -6.27 31.26
CA ASP A 233 28.52 -5.33 30.14
C ASP A 233 28.29 -5.97 28.76
N GLU A 234 28.53 -7.28 28.62
CA GLU A 234 28.35 -7.99 27.35
C GLU A 234 26.95 -8.58 27.17
N VAL A 235 26.34 -9.09 28.24
CA VAL A 235 25.08 -9.85 28.13
C VAL A 235 23.85 -9.05 28.56
N ARG A 236 24.02 -7.92 29.25
CA ARG A 236 22.90 -7.11 29.73
C ARG A 236 22.07 -6.57 28.56
N GLY A 237 20.75 -6.77 28.64
CA GLY A 237 19.82 -6.32 27.62
C GLY A 237 19.72 -7.23 26.39
N MET A 238 20.49 -8.32 26.31
CA MET A 238 20.31 -9.37 25.31
C MET A 238 19.14 -10.29 25.70
N LEU A 239 18.65 -11.05 24.73
CA LEU A 239 17.59 -12.04 24.92
C LEU A 239 18.19 -13.40 25.26
N LEU A 240 17.67 -14.04 26.30
CA LEU A 240 18.09 -15.38 26.66
C LEU A 240 17.59 -16.40 25.64
N ALA A 241 18.48 -17.23 25.10
CA ALA A 241 18.13 -18.19 24.04
C ALA A 241 17.48 -19.48 24.57
N GLU A 242 17.68 -19.80 25.85
CA GLU A 242 17.15 -21.01 26.48
C GLU A 242 16.33 -20.68 27.73
N ALA A 243 15.30 -21.47 28.04
CA ALA A 243 14.61 -21.33 29.32
C ALA A 243 15.48 -21.94 30.43
N ILE A 244 15.67 -21.21 31.53
CA ILE A 244 16.49 -21.66 32.66
C ILE A 244 15.57 -22.14 33.77
N ILE A 245 15.74 -23.39 34.16
CA ILE A 245 14.95 -24.07 35.18
C ILE A 245 15.72 -24.00 36.50
N SER A 246 15.05 -23.68 37.61
CA SER A 246 15.68 -23.71 38.93
C SER A 246 15.98 -25.16 39.35
N GLY A 247 17.14 -25.39 39.95
CA GLY A 247 17.59 -26.72 40.38
C GLY A 247 16.92 -27.25 41.65
N GLU A 248 15.95 -26.53 42.22
CA GLU A 248 15.32 -26.87 43.50
C GLU A 248 13.89 -27.42 43.29
N GLY A 249 13.79 -28.75 43.18
CA GLY A 249 12.62 -29.56 43.58
C GLY A 249 11.33 -29.48 42.77
N GLU A 250 11.03 -28.35 42.12
CA GLU A 250 9.89 -28.19 41.21
C GLU A 250 10.45 -27.58 39.94
N GLY A 251 10.19 -28.18 38.78
CA GLY A 251 10.64 -27.73 37.45
C GLY A 251 10.04 -26.39 37.00
N SER A 252 9.99 -25.42 37.90
CA SER A 252 9.61 -24.04 37.69
C SER A 252 10.70 -23.35 36.87
N VAL A 253 10.27 -22.67 35.80
CA VAL A 253 11.17 -21.91 34.93
C VAL A 253 11.57 -20.63 35.67
N ALA A 254 12.84 -20.52 36.05
CA ALA A 254 13.40 -19.34 36.72
C ALA A 254 13.49 -18.14 35.78
N ILE A 255 13.95 -18.36 34.54
CA ILE A 255 14.00 -17.34 33.51
C ILE A 255 13.41 -17.89 32.21
N GLN A 256 12.40 -17.21 31.69
CA GLN A 256 11.74 -17.59 30.45
C GLN A 256 12.67 -17.36 29.24
N LYS A 257 12.54 -18.23 28.23
CA LYS A 257 13.19 -18.04 26.93
C LYS A 257 12.73 -16.72 26.30
N ASN A 258 13.65 -16.02 25.62
CA ASN A 258 13.45 -14.70 25.01
C ASN A 258 13.15 -13.58 26.02
N LYS A 259 13.40 -13.79 27.33
CA LYS A 259 13.38 -12.70 28.30
C LYS A 259 14.63 -11.86 28.11
N ARG A 260 14.46 -10.54 28.16
CA ARG A 260 15.57 -9.59 28.19
C ARG A 260 16.25 -9.64 29.56
N LEU A 261 17.56 -9.86 29.58
CA LEU A 261 18.32 -10.04 30.82
C LEU A 261 18.45 -8.73 31.61
N THR A 262 17.92 -8.73 32.84
CA THR A 262 18.11 -7.65 33.83
C THR A 262 19.31 -7.95 34.74
N LYS A 263 19.68 -6.99 35.60
CA LYS A 263 20.74 -7.20 36.58
C LYS A 263 20.38 -8.32 37.57
N GLU A 264 19.12 -8.39 38.02
CA GLU A 264 18.68 -9.44 38.93
C GLU A 264 18.77 -10.83 38.27
N ASP A 265 18.44 -10.92 36.98
CA ASP A 265 18.55 -12.17 36.22
C ASP A 265 20.02 -12.65 36.13
N LEU A 266 20.96 -11.73 35.93
CA LEU A 266 22.39 -12.05 35.88
C LEU A 266 22.93 -12.50 37.25
N GLU A 267 22.50 -11.85 38.33
CA GLU A 267 22.84 -12.26 39.70
C GLU A 267 22.33 -13.68 39.99
N ALA A 268 21.08 -13.98 39.63
CA ALA A 268 20.50 -15.32 39.76
C ALA A 268 21.25 -16.38 38.93
N LEU A 269 21.70 -16.03 37.73
CA LEU A 269 22.49 -16.92 36.88
C LEU A 269 23.88 -17.19 37.46
N TRP A 270 24.49 -16.17 38.03
CA TRP A 270 25.77 -16.30 38.72
C TRP A 270 25.66 -17.18 39.97
N GLU A 271 24.61 -16.99 40.78
CA GLU A 271 24.32 -17.85 41.95
C GLU A 271 24.06 -19.30 41.56
N SER A 272 23.47 -19.53 40.39
CA SER A 272 23.29 -20.89 39.84
C SER A 272 24.59 -21.55 39.36
N GLY A 273 25.72 -20.84 39.41
CA GLY A 273 27.05 -21.35 39.04
C GLY A 273 27.32 -21.39 37.53
N ARG A 274 26.51 -20.68 36.71
CA ARG A 274 26.71 -20.63 35.26
C ARG A 274 27.75 -19.57 34.87
N THR A 275 28.75 -19.99 34.12
CA THR A 275 29.78 -19.07 33.59
C THR A 275 29.54 -18.64 32.15
N LYS A 276 28.70 -19.39 31.40
CA LYS A 276 28.34 -19.14 30.00
C LYS A 276 26.85 -19.27 29.79
N ILE A 277 26.31 -18.46 28.89
CA ILE A 277 24.90 -18.49 28.50
C ILE A 277 24.73 -18.33 26.99
N GLY A 278 23.71 -19.00 26.43
CA GLY A 278 23.24 -18.76 25.08
C GLY A 278 22.39 -17.49 25.03
N VAL A 279 22.77 -16.54 24.19
CA VAL A 279 22.05 -15.29 23.96
C VAL A 279 21.74 -15.10 22.49
N GLY A 280 20.58 -14.52 22.20
CA GLY A 280 20.22 -14.08 20.85
C GLY A 280 20.91 -12.76 20.53
N ASP A 281 21.89 -12.80 19.62
CA ASP A 281 22.54 -11.64 19.03
C ASP A 281 21.57 -11.01 18.01
N VAL A 282 20.85 -9.98 18.45
CA VAL A 282 19.87 -9.21 17.66
C VAL A 282 19.96 -7.74 18.07
N ASP A 283 19.52 -6.84 17.19
CA ASP A 283 19.50 -5.41 17.49
C ASP A 283 18.74 -5.13 18.82
N PRO A 284 19.33 -4.36 19.75
CA PRO A 284 18.71 -4.04 21.04
C PRO A 284 17.30 -3.45 20.94
N ALA A 285 16.96 -2.75 19.85
CA ALA A 285 15.62 -2.23 19.62
C ALA A 285 14.60 -3.36 19.46
N ILE A 286 14.96 -4.45 18.78
CA ILE A 286 14.08 -5.63 18.62
C ILE A 286 13.90 -6.34 19.95
N SER A 287 14.97 -6.50 20.74
CA SER A 287 14.91 -7.06 22.09
C SER A 287 13.96 -6.27 23.01
N ALA A 288 14.08 -4.94 23.00
CA ALA A 288 13.17 -4.06 23.73
C ALA A 288 11.72 -4.14 23.21
N THR A 289 11.54 -4.36 21.90
CA THR A 289 10.21 -4.50 21.27
C THR A 289 9.52 -5.79 21.70
N ILE A 290 10.24 -6.91 21.73
CA ILE A 290 9.72 -8.21 22.19
C ILE A 290 9.31 -8.12 23.67
N GLU A 291 10.11 -7.47 24.51
CA GLU A 291 9.78 -7.24 25.93
C GLU A 291 8.49 -6.40 26.10
N ARG A 292 8.26 -5.43 25.21
CA ARG A 292 7.09 -4.55 25.25
C ARG A 292 5.83 -5.19 24.63
N ASP A 293 6.01 -6.25 23.86
CA ASP A 293 4.94 -6.97 23.19
C ASP A 293 4.30 -8.00 24.14
N ASN A 294 3.09 -7.70 24.58
CA ASN A 294 2.32 -8.57 25.47
C ASN A 294 1.68 -9.76 24.74
N THR A 295 1.95 -9.93 23.44
CA THR A 295 1.31 -10.97 22.61
C THR A 295 2.29 -12.05 22.22
N SER A 296 1.90 -13.31 22.48
CA SER A 296 2.73 -14.48 22.15
C SER A 296 2.17 -15.28 20.97
N THR A 297 0.89 -15.12 20.66
CA THR A 297 0.21 -15.84 19.57
C THR A 297 -0.38 -14.89 18.53
N PRO A 298 -0.51 -15.32 17.27
CA PRO A 298 -1.17 -14.54 16.21
C PRO A 298 -2.57 -14.08 16.60
N ASP A 299 -3.36 -14.96 17.21
CA ASP A 299 -4.74 -14.67 17.62
C ASP A 299 -4.80 -13.58 18.70
N ALA A 300 -3.90 -13.64 19.69
CA ALA A 300 -3.80 -12.59 20.71
C ALA A 300 -3.37 -11.26 20.09
N ALA A 301 -2.43 -11.29 19.14
CA ALA A 301 -1.98 -10.12 18.40
C ALA A 301 -3.10 -9.49 17.56
N ILE A 302 -3.91 -10.29 16.87
CA ILE A 302 -5.08 -9.83 16.10
C ILE A 302 -6.10 -9.13 17.02
N LEU A 303 -6.39 -9.70 18.20
CA LEU A 303 -7.31 -9.08 19.16
C LEU A 303 -6.80 -7.75 19.71
N GLU A 304 -5.53 -7.72 20.14
CA GLU A 304 -4.93 -6.49 20.67
C GLU A 304 -4.82 -5.40 19.59
N LEU A 305 -4.43 -5.78 18.37
CA LEU A 305 -4.41 -4.88 17.22
C LEU A 305 -5.81 -4.32 16.94
N PHE A 306 -6.85 -5.16 16.93
CA PHE A 306 -8.23 -4.73 16.76
C PHE A 306 -8.67 -3.76 17.87
N ARG A 307 -8.38 -4.05 19.14
CA ARG A 307 -8.68 -3.15 20.28
C ARG A 307 -8.03 -1.77 20.12
N LYS A 308 -6.79 -1.73 19.60
CA LYS A 308 -6.07 -0.47 19.37
C LYS A 308 -6.66 0.34 18.22
N LEU A 309 -7.08 -0.32 17.13
CA LEU A 309 -7.67 0.33 15.96
C LEU A 309 -9.14 0.73 16.18
N ARG A 310 -9.91 -0.09 16.91
CA ARG A 310 -11.35 0.03 17.17
C ARG A 310 -11.65 -0.06 18.68
N PRO A 311 -11.28 0.96 19.48
CA PRO A 311 -11.42 0.91 20.94
C PRO A 311 -12.87 0.85 21.46
N ASN A 312 -13.84 1.26 20.63
CA ASN A 312 -15.25 1.33 21.02
C ASN A 312 -16.05 0.07 20.65
N GLU A 313 -15.43 -0.89 19.95
CA GLU A 313 -16.10 -2.11 19.48
C GLU A 313 -15.64 -3.31 20.33
N PRO A 314 -16.55 -4.24 20.68
CA PRO A 314 -16.17 -5.42 21.44
C PRO A 314 -15.24 -6.30 20.62
N ALA A 315 -14.03 -6.55 21.13
CA ALA A 315 -13.04 -7.39 20.46
C ALA A 315 -13.39 -8.88 20.62
N ARG A 316 -13.90 -9.49 19.55
CA ARG A 316 -14.09 -10.94 19.41
C ARG A 316 -13.10 -11.46 18.36
N MET A 317 -12.85 -12.76 18.34
CA MET A 317 -11.89 -13.32 17.38
C MET A 317 -12.35 -13.15 15.93
N GLU A 318 -13.64 -13.43 15.67
CA GLU A 318 -14.20 -13.40 14.32
C GLU A 318 -14.17 -11.99 13.72
N ASN A 319 -14.70 -10.99 14.44
CA ASN A 319 -14.73 -9.61 13.94
C ASN A 319 -13.32 -9.00 13.83
N ALA A 320 -12.42 -9.33 14.76
CA ALA A 320 -11.04 -8.86 14.69
C ALA A 320 -10.33 -9.41 13.46
N ARG A 321 -10.45 -10.73 13.20
CA ARG A 321 -9.84 -11.37 12.04
C ARG A 321 -10.41 -10.84 10.72
N GLU A 322 -11.71 -10.69 10.63
CA GLU A 322 -12.37 -10.11 9.45
C GLU A 322 -11.91 -8.68 9.20
N TYR A 323 -11.82 -7.86 10.25
CA TYR A 323 -11.36 -6.48 10.14
C TYR A 323 -9.90 -6.39 9.68
N ILE A 324 -8.99 -7.15 10.29
CA ILE A 324 -7.56 -7.18 9.88
C ILE A 324 -7.39 -7.70 8.45
N ASN A 325 -8.15 -8.73 8.08
CA ASN A 325 -8.18 -9.21 6.70
C ASN A 325 -8.62 -8.09 5.74
N SER A 326 -9.69 -7.37 6.09
CA SER A 326 -10.23 -6.30 5.26
C SER A 326 -9.28 -5.10 5.10
N ILE A 327 -8.42 -4.79 6.08
CA ILE A 327 -7.58 -3.58 6.03
C ILE A 327 -6.28 -3.80 5.26
N PHE A 328 -5.71 -5.01 5.26
CA PHE A 328 -4.39 -5.28 4.68
C PHE A 328 -4.37 -6.35 3.58
N PHE A 329 -5.30 -7.30 3.61
CA PHE A 329 -5.24 -8.51 2.80
C PHE A 329 -6.43 -8.64 1.82
N ASP A 330 -7.34 -7.67 1.81
CA ASP A 330 -8.41 -7.55 0.82
C ASP A 330 -7.95 -6.65 -0.35
N PRO A 331 -7.74 -7.18 -1.56
CA PRO A 331 -7.33 -6.40 -2.75
C PRO A 331 -8.24 -5.22 -3.07
N ARG A 332 -9.51 -5.27 -2.66
CA ARG A 332 -10.47 -4.18 -2.91
C ARG A 332 -10.19 -2.98 -2.01
N ARG A 333 -9.70 -3.23 -0.79
CA ARG A 333 -9.48 -2.21 0.25
C ARG A 333 -8.02 -1.78 0.35
N TYR A 334 -7.09 -2.68 0.04
CA TYR A 334 -5.66 -2.43 0.07
C TYR A 334 -5.02 -2.73 -1.29
N ASN A 335 -4.27 -1.77 -1.83
CA ASN A 335 -3.59 -1.91 -3.11
C ASN A 335 -2.36 -0.99 -3.14
N LEU A 336 -1.18 -1.53 -3.43
CA LEU A 336 0.05 -0.76 -3.61
C LEU A 336 0.11 -0.06 -4.98
N GLY A 337 -0.70 -0.49 -5.92
CA GLY A 337 -0.67 -0.05 -7.31
C GLY A 337 0.61 -0.49 -8.03
N ARG A 338 0.65 -0.29 -9.35
CA ARG A 338 1.82 -0.63 -10.18
C ARG A 338 3.07 0.14 -9.74
N VAL A 339 2.89 1.44 -9.47
CA VAL A 339 3.99 2.34 -9.07
C VAL A 339 4.48 2.03 -7.66
N GLY A 340 3.58 1.73 -6.71
CA GLY A 340 3.97 1.44 -5.34
C GLY A 340 4.72 0.13 -5.21
N ARG A 341 4.22 -0.97 -5.81
CA ARG A 341 4.94 -2.26 -5.86
C ARG A 341 6.32 -2.09 -6.50
N TYR A 342 6.41 -1.41 -7.65
CA TYR A 342 7.69 -1.12 -8.30
C TYR A 342 8.66 -0.34 -7.40
N LYS A 343 8.18 0.71 -6.71
CA LYS A 343 9.01 1.52 -5.81
C LYS A 343 9.48 0.76 -4.59
N ILE A 344 8.63 -0.08 -3.99
CA ILE A 344 8.98 -0.93 -2.84
C ILE A 344 10.09 -1.90 -3.26
N ASN A 345 9.86 -2.68 -4.31
CA ASN A 345 10.84 -3.64 -4.82
C ASN A 345 12.19 -2.98 -5.11
N ARG A 346 12.18 -1.83 -5.79
CA ARG A 346 13.41 -1.12 -6.13
C ARG A 346 14.11 -0.53 -4.90
N ARG A 347 13.36 -0.10 -3.88
CA ARG A 347 13.92 0.56 -2.69
C ARG A 347 14.45 -0.44 -1.67
N LEU A 348 13.77 -1.59 -1.53
CA LEU A 348 14.12 -2.67 -0.61
C LEU A 348 14.92 -3.79 -1.27
N SER A 349 15.14 -3.72 -2.59
CA SER A 349 15.83 -4.75 -3.39
C SER A 349 15.11 -6.11 -3.37
N LEU A 350 13.78 -6.09 -3.46
CA LEU A 350 12.93 -7.29 -3.51
C LEU A 350 12.63 -7.70 -4.94
N ASP A 351 12.46 -9.00 -5.18
CA ASP A 351 12.11 -9.60 -6.48
C ASP A 351 10.68 -10.15 -6.50
N ILE A 352 9.73 -9.37 -6.00
CA ILE A 352 8.31 -9.73 -5.96
C ILE A 352 7.66 -9.36 -7.31
N PRO A 353 6.84 -10.22 -7.93
CA PRO A 353 6.17 -9.91 -9.19
C PRO A 353 5.34 -8.60 -9.13
N SER A 354 5.35 -7.81 -10.21
CA SER A 354 4.55 -6.57 -10.29
C SER A 354 3.03 -6.79 -10.27
N THR A 355 2.59 -8.03 -10.46
CA THR A 355 1.19 -8.45 -10.33
C THR A 355 0.74 -8.56 -8.88
N GLU A 356 1.67 -8.78 -7.95
CA GLU A 356 1.36 -8.83 -6.52
C GLU A 356 1.22 -7.40 -5.99
N ARG A 357 -0.02 -7.02 -5.67
CA ARG A 357 -0.36 -5.64 -5.29
C ARG A 357 -0.73 -5.49 -3.83
N LEU A 358 -0.83 -6.60 -3.09
CA LEU A 358 -0.96 -6.58 -1.63
C LEU A 358 0.41 -6.52 -0.98
N LEU A 359 0.44 -6.15 0.31
CA LEU A 359 1.64 -6.32 1.11
C LEU A 359 1.87 -7.78 1.46
N THR A 360 3.13 -8.17 1.43
CA THR A 360 3.59 -9.47 1.91
C THR A 360 4.33 -9.30 3.24
N VAL A 361 4.62 -10.40 3.94
CA VAL A 361 5.41 -10.36 5.18
C VAL A 361 6.88 -10.01 4.90
N GLU A 362 7.35 -10.24 3.68
CA GLU A 362 8.70 -9.90 3.23
C GLU A 362 8.88 -8.39 2.94
N ASP A 363 7.78 -7.68 2.65
CA ASP A 363 7.74 -6.22 2.45
C ASP A 363 7.81 -5.43 3.76
#